data_AF-A0A0C9QFZ8-F1
#
_entry.id   AF-A0A0C9QFZ8-F1
#
_cell.length_a   1.000
_cell.length_b   1.000
_cell.length_c   1.000
_cell.angle_alpha   90.00
_cell.angle_beta   90.00
_cell.angle_gamma   90.00
#
_symmetry.space_group_name_H-M   'P 1'
#
loop_
_entity.id
_entity.type
_entity.pdbx_description
1 polymer ?
#
loop_
_entity_poly.entity_id
_entity_poly.type
_entity_poly.pdbx_seq_one_letter_code
_entity_poly.pdbx_strand_id
1 'polypeptide(L)'
;GMSHTRLVRSAMGYDSDDSEVSELTDVEELKKSGGSAIGFMPDNGENDIVEAVQYVSNHGRGDTLRNAISLTPKMPLLGFAAYIIVYKYNNKNGESGTIIYVWEGVKAAEVVKERAFEDGLALALELDGILVRTTQNNEPRHFLKLFKGKLVTSYTAVPIHPQLYRIRGTDASDVHASEVVADSSSLASTDVFALTTMNPHKVYIWVGLAASKFEKDMAIERFSKYWSDAVVEVVEEGAEPDNFWELLHGEGIYDRSMNEATKPLLEPRLFHCRLDGERLQVEEIAQFEQADLDTNDIMLLDAGDEVYMWVGTGATAEENGRILDLAKKYIKDEPTERTIDTTTVIRIEQSHEPRAFTRMFPTWEAIYWQATPSFEDLRKQILESNDIFDSNEL
;
A
#
# COMPACT_ATOMS: atom_id res chain seq x y z
N GLY A 1 9.20 18.98 6.70
CA GLY A 1 10.45 18.34 7.14
C GLY A 1 10.25 17.35 8.27
N MET A 2 9.49 17.71 9.33
CA MET A 2 9.33 16.88 10.54
C MET A 2 8.29 15.74 10.44
N SER A 3 7.34 15.76 9.50
CA SER A 3 6.24 14.78 9.47
C SER A 3 6.66 13.42 8.91
N HIS A 4 7.48 13.39 7.85
CA HIS A 4 7.84 12.15 7.18
C HIS A 4 8.83 11.30 8.00
N THR A 5 9.75 11.92 8.72
CA THR A 5 10.64 11.21 9.68
C THR A 5 9.83 10.55 10.81
N ARG A 6 8.73 11.17 11.27
CA ARG A 6 7.82 10.57 12.28
C ARG A 6 7.04 9.37 11.74
N LEU A 7 6.65 9.40 10.46
CA LEU A 7 6.04 8.25 9.78
C LEU A 7 7.03 7.08 9.69
N VAL A 8 8.27 7.35 9.27
CA VAL A 8 9.33 6.34 9.21
C VAL A 8 9.62 5.75 10.59
N ARG A 9 9.72 6.59 11.63
CA ARG A 9 9.91 6.12 13.02
C ARG A 9 8.77 5.21 13.47
N SER A 10 7.52 5.54 13.10
CA SER A 10 6.35 4.67 13.34
C SER A 10 6.48 3.33 12.62
N ALA A 11 6.85 3.36 11.34
CA ALA A 11 7.04 2.18 10.51
C ALA A 11 8.13 1.25 11.06
N MET A 12 9.12 1.82 11.76
CA MET A 12 10.22 1.11 12.41
C MET A 12 9.91 0.66 13.84
N GLY A 13 8.72 0.94 14.36
CA GLY A 13 8.33 0.57 15.73
C GLY A 13 8.97 1.41 16.84
N TYR A 14 9.51 2.59 16.51
CA TYR A 14 10.03 3.53 17.49
C TYR A 14 8.90 4.40 18.06
N ASP A 15 8.70 4.31 19.38
CA ASP A 15 7.67 5.09 20.10
C ASP A 15 8.19 6.43 20.65
N SER A 16 9.50 6.69 20.66
CA SER A 16 10.08 7.94 21.15
C SER A 16 10.87 8.70 20.08
N ASP A 17 10.81 10.04 20.15
CA ASP A 17 11.51 10.96 19.25
C ASP A 17 13.03 11.04 19.49
N ASP A 18 13.56 10.32 20.50
CA ASP A 18 14.94 10.42 21.03
C ASP A 18 15.90 9.32 20.54
N SER A 19 15.54 8.52 19.54
CA SER A 19 16.47 7.50 18.99
C SER A 19 17.36 8.10 17.88
N GLU A 20 18.69 7.97 18.05
CA GLU A 20 19.69 8.31 17.03
C GLU A 20 19.62 7.30 15.87
N VAL A 21 18.69 7.51 14.94
CA VAL A 21 18.66 6.79 13.67
C VAL A 21 19.75 7.38 12.76
N SER A 22 20.48 6.56 11.99
CA SER A 22 21.22 7.04 10.82
C SER A 22 20.20 7.49 9.76
N GLU A 23 19.61 8.67 9.95
CA GLU A 23 18.29 9.07 9.45
C GLU A 23 18.05 8.97 7.94
N LEU A 24 19.08 8.86 7.10
CA LEU A 24 18.93 8.82 5.64
C LEU A 24 19.02 7.40 5.07
N THR A 25 19.97 6.59 5.54
CA THR A 25 20.23 5.24 4.98
C THR A 25 19.08 4.28 5.25
N ASP A 26 18.51 4.34 6.46
CA ASP A 26 17.43 3.43 6.88
C ASP A 26 16.12 3.76 6.13
N VAL A 27 15.89 5.04 5.82
CA VAL A 27 14.71 5.48 5.03
C VAL A 27 14.84 5.03 3.58
N GLU A 28 16.01 5.17 2.98
CA GLU A 28 16.25 4.75 1.60
C GLU A 28 16.08 3.24 1.44
N GLU A 29 16.60 2.45 2.39
CA GLU A 29 16.42 0.99 2.42
C GLU A 29 14.95 0.61 2.58
N LEU A 30 14.23 1.28 3.50
CA LEU A 30 12.78 1.06 3.65
C LEU A 30 12.00 1.40 2.38
N LYS A 31 12.33 2.49 1.70
CA LYS A 31 11.68 2.85 0.43
C LYS A 31 11.98 1.87 -0.70
N LYS A 32 13.21 1.36 -0.73
CA LYS A 32 13.64 0.39 -1.74
C LYS A 32 12.97 -0.97 -1.53
N SER A 33 13.06 -1.50 -0.31
CA SER A 33 12.79 -2.92 -0.03
C SER A 33 11.57 -3.15 0.87
N GLY A 34 11.07 -2.12 1.55
CA GLY A 34 9.92 -2.20 2.46
C GLY A 34 8.57 -1.89 1.80
N GLY A 35 8.53 -1.53 0.53
CA GLY A 35 7.30 -1.11 -0.16
C GLY A 35 7.12 0.41 -0.19
N SER A 36 6.14 0.89 -0.97
CA SER A 36 6.01 2.33 -1.27
C SER A 36 5.34 3.11 -0.14
N ALA A 37 4.25 2.60 0.44
CA ALA A 37 3.54 3.23 1.56
C ALA A 37 4.06 2.70 2.91
N ILE A 38 5.23 3.19 3.32
CA ILE A 38 5.89 2.78 4.58
C ILE A 38 5.18 3.31 5.83
N GLY A 39 4.46 4.44 5.74
CA GLY A 39 3.77 5.07 6.86
C GLY A 39 2.55 4.30 7.35
N PHE A 40 1.79 3.69 6.43
CA PHE A 40 0.63 2.87 6.77
C PHE A 40 1.01 1.54 7.45
N MET A 41 1.08 1.56 8.79
CA MET A 41 1.45 0.43 9.63
C MET A 41 0.58 0.38 10.91
N PRO A 42 -0.71 -0.01 10.80
CA PRO A 42 -1.63 -0.07 11.96
C PRO A 42 -1.26 -1.12 13.01
N ASP A 43 -0.60 -2.21 12.61
CA ASP A 43 0.14 -3.12 13.48
C ASP A 43 1.38 -3.67 12.76
N ASN A 44 2.06 -4.67 13.34
CA ASN A 44 3.24 -5.30 12.73
C ASN A 44 2.91 -6.42 11.72
N GLY A 45 1.67 -6.47 11.23
CA GLY A 45 1.18 -7.60 10.44
C GLY A 45 1.23 -8.90 11.22
N GLU A 46 1.03 -8.88 12.55
CA GLU A 46 1.17 -10.04 13.46
C GLU A 46 -0.08 -10.93 13.49
N ASN A 47 -1.26 -10.36 13.20
CA ASN A 47 -2.54 -11.07 13.16
C ASN A 47 -2.71 -11.90 11.87
N ASP A 48 -3.87 -12.56 11.73
CA ASP A 48 -4.18 -13.45 10.62
C ASP A 48 -5.14 -12.82 9.61
N ILE A 49 -4.99 -13.22 8.35
CA ILE A 49 -5.94 -12.90 7.28
C ILE A 49 -7.23 -13.69 7.54
N VAL A 50 -8.36 -12.98 7.58
CA VAL A 50 -9.68 -13.55 7.92
C VAL A 50 -10.36 -14.12 6.68
N GLU A 51 -10.32 -13.36 5.58
CA GLU A 51 -10.98 -13.72 4.33
C GLU A 51 -10.15 -13.23 3.16
N ALA A 52 -10.16 -13.99 2.05
CA ALA A 52 -9.63 -13.53 0.79
C ALA A 52 -10.57 -13.92 -0.36
N VAL A 53 -10.77 -13.00 -1.29
CA VAL A 53 -11.60 -13.18 -2.47
C VAL A 53 -10.80 -12.77 -3.69
N GLN A 54 -10.74 -13.65 -4.69
CA GLN A 54 -10.09 -13.40 -5.97
C GLN A 54 -11.10 -12.99 -7.03
N TYR A 55 -10.73 -12.00 -7.82
CA TYR A 55 -11.46 -11.48 -8.97
C TYR A 55 -10.66 -11.74 -10.25
N VAL A 56 -11.28 -12.39 -11.24
CA VAL A 56 -10.64 -12.69 -12.54
C VAL A 56 -11.60 -12.45 -13.69
N SER A 57 -11.07 -12.13 -14.87
CA SER A 57 -11.89 -11.95 -16.08
C SER A 57 -12.50 -13.27 -16.54
N ASN A 58 -13.79 -13.26 -16.90
CA ASN A 58 -14.44 -14.40 -17.53
C ASN A 58 -14.22 -14.36 -19.06
N HIS A 59 -13.27 -15.18 -19.55
CA HIS A 59 -13.00 -15.32 -20.97
C HIS A 59 -14.22 -15.88 -21.73
N GLY A 60 -15.06 -14.99 -22.25
CA GLY A 60 -16.19 -15.32 -23.12
C GLY A 60 -17.50 -14.57 -22.85
N ARG A 61 -17.64 -13.88 -21.71
CA ARG A 61 -18.88 -13.13 -21.38
C ARG A 61 -18.67 -11.65 -21.05
N GLY A 62 -17.44 -11.22 -20.79
CA GLY A 62 -17.17 -9.84 -20.36
C GLY A 62 -17.44 -9.59 -18.87
N ASP A 63 -17.92 -10.60 -18.14
CA ASP A 63 -18.19 -10.53 -16.71
C ASP A 63 -16.92 -10.80 -15.87
N THR A 64 -16.93 -10.38 -14.60
CA THR A 64 -15.90 -10.68 -13.60
C THR A 64 -16.32 -11.87 -12.72
N LEU A 65 -15.48 -12.88 -12.57
CA LEU A 65 -15.71 -14.00 -11.66
C LEU A 65 -15.16 -13.66 -10.27
N ARG A 66 -15.94 -14.00 -9.23
CA ARG A 66 -15.59 -13.84 -7.82
C ARG A 66 -15.39 -15.21 -7.18
N ASN A 67 -14.20 -15.50 -6.68
CA ASN A 67 -13.84 -16.77 -6.05
C ASN A 67 -13.38 -16.53 -4.61
N ALA A 68 -14.11 -17.07 -3.63
CA ALA A 68 -13.59 -17.14 -2.26
C ALA A 68 -12.39 -18.11 -2.23
N ILE A 69 -11.27 -17.68 -1.64
CA ILE A 69 -10.02 -18.44 -1.61
C ILE A 69 -9.44 -18.47 -0.19
N SER A 70 -8.68 -19.51 0.10
CA SER A 70 -7.86 -19.58 1.31
C SER A 70 -6.40 -19.37 0.91
N LEU A 71 -5.82 -18.25 1.33
CA LEU A 71 -4.41 -17.96 1.07
C LEU A 71 -3.54 -18.98 1.81
N THR A 72 -2.75 -19.74 1.07
CA THR A 72 -1.75 -20.65 1.66
C THR A 72 -0.35 -20.07 1.49
N PRO A 73 0.62 -20.43 2.34
CA PRO A 73 1.98 -19.88 2.27
C PRO A 73 2.72 -20.08 0.93
N LYS A 74 2.28 -21.03 0.10
CA LYS A 74 2.86 -21.31 -1.21
C LYS A 74 2.03 -20.76 -2.37
N MET A 75 0.89 -20.12 -2.11
CA MET A 75 0.04 -19.63 -3.18
C MET A 75 0.46 -18.21 -3.59
N PRO A 76 0.85 -17.99 -4.86
CA PRO A 76 1.13 -16.65 -5.34
C PRO A 76 -0.14 -15.81 -5.51
N LEU A 77 -0.04 -14.50 -5.34
CA LEU A 77 -1.02 -13.57 -5.89
C LEU A 77 -0.78 -13.43 -7.39
N LEU A 78 -1.83 -13.56 -8.17
CA LEU A 78 -1.76 -13.61 -9.62
C LEU A 78 -1.94 -12.21 -10.20
N GLY A 79 -0.97 -11.75 -10.98
CA GLY A 79 -0.92 -10.43 -11.58
C GLY A 79 -2.05 -10.17 -12.58
N PHE A 80 -2.73 -11.18 -13.10
CA PHE A 80 -3.92 -11.00 -13.95
C PHE A 80 -5.24 -10.88 -13.17
N ALA A 81 -5.18 -10.98 -11.85
CA ALA A 81 -6.33 -10.96 -10.95
C ALA A 81 -6.29 -9.72 -10.04
N ALA A 82 -7.43 -9.41 -9.43
CA ALA A 82 -7.50 -8.53 -8.26
C ALA A 82 -7.96 -9.33 -7.04
N TYR A 83 -7.65 -8.85 -5.84
CA TYR A 83 -7.94 -9.55 -4.60
C TYR A 83 -8.51 -8.59 -3.58
N ILE A 84 -9.57 -9.02 -2.88
CA ILE A 84 -9.95 -8.45 -1.60
C ILE A 84 -9.36 -9.33 -0.51
N ILE A 85 -8.62 -8.73 0.43
CA ILE A 85 -8.02 -9.42 1.57
C ILE A 85 -8.46 -8.69 2.84
N VAL A 86 -9.21 -9.38 3.70
CA VAL A 86 -9.72 -8.83 4.96
C VAL A 86 -8.77 -9.22 6.09
N TYR A 87 -8.25 -8.20 6.77
CA TYR A 87 -7.36 -8.33 7.90
C TYR A 87 -7.99 -7.69 9.13
N LYS A 88 -8.02 -8.43 10.24
CA LYS A 88 -8.46 -7.88 11.53
C LYS A 88 -7.26 -7.80 12.45
N TYR A 89 -7.00 -6.62 12.97
CA TYR A 89 -5.89 -6.39 13.87
C TYR A 89 -6.37 -6.08 15.27
N ASN A 90 -5.52 -6.47 16.22
CA ASN A 90 -5.51 -5.95 17.58
C ASN A 90 -4.05 -5.67 17.90
N ASN A 91 -3.72 -4.41 18.18
CA ASN A 91 -2.35 -3.99 18.43
C ASN A 91 -2.04 -3.94 19.94
N LYS A 92 -0.76 -3.77 20.26
CA LYS A 92 -0.26 -3.77 21.66
C LYS A 92 -0.82 -2.61 22.48
N ASN A 93 -1.33 -1.57 21.83
CA ASN A 93 -1.93 -0.41 22.46
C ASN A 93 -3.42 -0.63 22.78
N GLY A 94 -3.98 -1.79 22.41
CA GLY A 94 -5.39 -2.12 22.61
C GLY A 94 -6.31 -1.57 21.52
N GLU A 95 -5.75 -0.99 20.45
CA GLU A 95 -6.53 -0.58 19.28
C GLU A 95 -6.82 -1.82 18.44
N SER A 96 -8.05 -1.92 17.95
CA SER A 96 -8.46 -3.00 17.06
C SER A 96 -9.29 -2.45 15.92
N GLY A 97 -9.25 -3.10 14.78
CA GLY A 97 -9.98 -2.66 13.61
C GLY A 97 -9.93 -3.66 12.47
N THR A 98 -10.63 -3.32 11.40
CA THR A 98 -10.67 -4.11 10.17
C THR A 98 -10.01 -3.32 9.04
N ILE A 99 -9.17 -3.98 8.25
CA ILE A 99 -8.57 -3.44 7.03
C ILE A 99 -9.00 -4.31 5.86
N ILE A 100 -9.49 -3.67 4.81
CA ILE A 100 -9.91 -4.28 3.56
C ILE A 100 -8.87 -3.88 2.52
N TYR A 101 -7.96 -4.78 2.19
CA TYR A 101 -7.02 -4.57 1.10
C TYR A 101 -7.67 -4.93 -0.23
N VAL A 102 -7.69 -4.00 -1.17
CA VAL A 102 -7.93 -4.25 -2.60
C VAL A 102 -6.58 -4.24 -3.29
N TRP A 103 -6.02 -5.43 -3.52
CA TRP A 103 -4.76 -5.59 -4.25
C TRP A 103 -5.05 -5.86 -5.72
N GLU A 104 -4.44 -5.08 -6.60
CA GLU A 104 -4.65 -5.15 -8.03
C GLU A 104 -3.39 -5.64 -8.75
N GLY A 105 -3.50 -6.77 -9.44
CA GLY A 105 -2.41 -7.30 -10.25
C GLY A 105 -2.10 -6.39 -11.45
N VAL A 106 -0.82 -6.29 -11.81
CA VAL A 106 -0.35 -5.39 -12.88
C VAL A 106 -0.87 -5.77 -14.28
N LYS A 107 -1.34 -7.01 -14.46
CA LYS A 107 -1.94 -7.55 -15.69
C LYS A 107 -3.46 -7.72 -15.56
N ALA A 108 -4.08 -7.29 -14.46
CA ALA A 108 -5.52 -7.40 -14.27
C ALA A 108 -6.26 -6.47 -15.22
N ALA A 109 -7.37 -6.93 -15.79
CA ALA A 109 -8.22 -6.10 -16.62
C ALA A 109 -8.90 -5.00 -15.79
N GLU A 110 -9.13 -3.82 -16.36
CA GLU A 110 -9.73 -2.68 -15.64
C GLU A 110 -11.10 -3.03 -15.03
N VAL A 111 -11.96 -3.75 -15.74
CA VAL A 111 -13.27 -4.23 -15.21
C VAL A 111 -13.14 -5.13 -13.99
N VAL A 112 -12.01 -5.84 -13.84
CA VAL A 112 -11.73 -6.69 -12.68
C VAL A 112 -11.30 -5.83 -11.49
N LYS A 113 -10.45 -4.84 -11.73
CA LYS A 113 -9.99 -3.86 -10.73
C LYS A 113 -11.16 -3.03 -10.19
N GLU A 114 -11.96 -2.45 -11.09
CA GLU A 114 -13.15 -1.65 -10.76
C GLU A 114 -14.11 -2.47 -9.90
N ARG A 115 -14.42 -3.71 -10.32
CA ARG A 115 -15.33 -4.56 -9.56
C ARG A 115 -14.80 -4.93 -8.17
N ALA A 116 -13.50 -5.24 -8.06
CA ALA A 116 -12.89 -5.55 -6.78
C ALA A 116 -12.88 -4.32 -5.85
N PHE A 117 -12.68 -3.12 -6.40
CA PHE A 117 -12.75 -1.88 -5.62
C PHE A 117 -14.18 -1.59 -5.12
N GLU A 118 -15.19 -1.71 -5.98
CA GLU A 118 -16.60 -1.52 -5.59
C GLU A 118 -17.00 -2.47 -4.45
N ASP A 119 -16.70 -3.76 -4.60
CA ASP A 119 -16.99 -4.77 -3.56
C ASP A 119 -16.18 -4.51 -2.28
N GLY A 120 -14.91 -4.07 -2.42
CA GLY A 120 -14.06 -3.71 -1.29
C GLY A 120 -14.59 -2.49 -0.52
N LEU A 121 -15.07 -1.47 -1.23
CA LEU A 121 -15.70 -0.30 -0.64
C LEU A 121 -16.99 -0.68 0.10
N ALA A 122 -17.86 -1.47 -0.52
CA ALA A 122 -19.07 -1.96 0.12
C ALA A 122 -18.76 -2.74 1.41
N LEU A 123 -17.74 -3.59 1.38
CA LEU A 123 -17.32 -4.37 2.56
C LEU A 123 -16.70 -3.48 3.65
N ALA A 124 -15.94 -2.45 3.27
CA ALA A 124 -15.39 -1.48 4.21
C ALA A 124 -16.49 -0.71 4.95
N LEU A 125 -17.57 -0.35 4.26
CA LEU A 125 -18.75 0.28 4.87
C LEU A 125 -19.53 -0.67 5.78
N GLU A 126 -19.60 -1.96 5.43
CA GLU A 126 -20.28 -2.96 6.25
C GLU A 126 -19.54 -3.25 7.57
N LEU A 127 -18.21 -3.19 7.54
CA LEU A 127 -17.33 -3.60 8.64
C LEU A 127 -16.70 -2.43 9.41
N ASP A 128 -17.12 -1.19 9.12
CA ASP A 128 -16.51 0.04 9.64
C ASP A 128 -14.97 0.01 9.51
N GLY A 129 -14.50 -0.41 8.34
CA GLY A 129 -13.11 -0.77 8.09
C GLY A 129 -12.35 0.24 7.22
N ILE A 130 -11.03 0.24 7.36
CA ILE A 130 -10.14 1.00 6.49
C ILE A 130 -10.02 0.26 5.15
N LEU A 131 -10.30 0.94 4.04
CA LEU A 131 -10.10 0.39 2.70
C LEU A 131 -8.75 0.84 2.15
N VAL A 132 -7.92 -0.10 1.71
CA VAL A 132 -6.59 0.16 1.15
C VAL A 132 -6.52 -0.41 -0.24
N ARG A 133 -6.53 0.45 -1.26
CA ARG A 133 -6.29 0.04 -2.65
C ARG A 133 -4.82 0.19 -2.97
N THR A 134 -4.20 -0.90 -3.43
CA THR A 134 -2.79 -0.96 -3.83
C THR A 134 -2.60 -1.84 -5.04
N THR A 135 -1.49 -1.67 -5.75
CA THR A 135 -1.14 -2.43 -6.95
C THR A 135 0.08 -3.29 -6.72
N GLN A 136 0.20 -4.34 -7.51
CA GLN A 136 1.39 -5.17 -7.57
C GLN A 136 2.66 -4.31 -7.75
N ASN A 137 3.66 -4.53 -6.89
CA ASN A 137 4.94 -3.80 -6.79
C ASN A 137 4.88 -2.42 -6.13
N ASN A 138 3.72 -1.97 -5.66
CA ASN A 138 3.57 -0.71 -4.91
C ASN A 138 2.78 -0.94 -3.61
N GLU A 139 2.95 -2.12 -3.02
CA GLU A 139 2.29 -2.51 -1.79
C GLU A 139 2.79 -1.71 -0.58
N PRO A 140 1.91 -1.34 0.37
CA PRO A 140 2.34 -0.86 1.67
C PRO A 140 3.15 -1.90 2.42
N ARG A 141 4.10 -1.46 3.26
CA ARG A 141 4.92 -2.38 4.05
C ARG A 141 4.09 -3.31 4.93
N HIS A 142 3.01 -2.79 5.50
CA HIS A 142 2.08 -3.58 6.29
C HIS A 142 1.50 -4.75 5.48
N PHE A 143 1.10 -4.51 4.23
CA PHE A 143 0.57 -5.57 3.36
C PHE A 143 1.59 -6.69 3.15
N LEU A 144 2.87 -6.36 2.97
CA LEU A 144 3.93 -7.36 2.83
C LEU A 144 4.04 -8.24 4.10
N LYS A 145 3.95 -7.62 5.28
CA LYS A 145 4.05 -8.30 6.58
C LYS A 145 2.92 -9.30 6.85
N LEU A 146 1.73 -9.11 6.27
CA LEU A 146 0.61 -10.08 6.37
C LEU A 146 1.03 -11.49 5.95
N PHE A 147 1.95 -11.61 4.99
CA PHE A 147 2.39 -12.88 4.42
C PHE A 147 3.59 -13.49 5.14
N LYS A 148 4.08 -12.85 6.23
CA LYS A 148 5.15 -13.38 7.10
C LYS A 148 6.39 -13.83 6.31
N GLY A 149 6.83 -12.99 5.36
CA GLY A 149 8.01 -13.25 4.52
C GLY A 149 7.78 -14.20 3.34
N LYS A 150 6.51 -14.52 3.01
CA LYS A 150 6.17 -15.58 2.03
C LYS A 150 5.39 -15.09 0.81
N LEU A 151 5.18 -13.78 0.66
CA LEU A 151 4.43 -13.22 -0.48
C LEU A 151 5.18 -13.47 -1.80
N VAL A 152 4.58 -14.25 -2.70
CA VAL A 152 4.98 -14.32 -4.12
C VAL A 152 3.91 -13.64 -4.95
N THR A 153 4.30 -12.77 -5.88
CA THR A 153 3.38 -12.24 -6.90
C THR A 153 3.84 -12.73 -8.28
N SER A 154 2.93 -13.35 -9.03
CA SER A 154 3.25 -14.01 -10.32
C SER A 154 2.30 -13.53 -11.41
N TYR A 155 2.79 -13.24 -12.61
CA TYR A 155 1.97 -12.86 -13.77
C TYR A 155 1.08 -13.98 -14.28
N THR A 156 1.45 -15.24 -14.03
CA THR A 156 0.70 -16.42 -14.51
C THR A 156 0.52 -17.45 -13.40
N ALA A 157 -0.54 -18.25 -13.50
CA ALA A 157 -0.83 -19.33 -12.55
C ALA A 157 0.04 -20.57 -12.77
N VAL A 158 0.47 -20.80 -14.01
CA VAL A 158 1.24 -21.97 -14.41
C VAL A 158 2.45 -21.49 -15.23
N PRO A 159 3.69 -21.73 -14.76
CA PRO A 159 4.89 -21.35 -15.47
C PRO A 159 5.06 -22.20 -16.73
N ILE A 160 4.82 -21.60 -17.89
CA ILE A 160 5.10 -22.21 -19.21
C ILE A 160 6.44 -21.76 -19.80
N HIS A 161 6.94 -20.62 -19.33
CA HIS A 161 8.22 -20.01 -19.71
C HIS A 161 9.05 -19.75 -18.45
N PRO A 162 10.35 -19.45 -18.59
CA PRO A 162 11.16 -19.01 -17.47
C PRO A 162 10.51 -17.79 -16.79
N GLN A 163 10.52 -17.78 -15.45
CA GLN A 163 9.99 -16.67 -14.68
C GLN A 163 11.11 -16.07 -13.83
N LEU A 164 11.21 -14.74 -13.84
CA LEU A 164 12.19 -14.00 -13.08
C LEU A 164 11.47 -13.27 -11.94
N TYR A 165 11.91 -13.50 -10.70
CA TYR A 165 11.36 -12.85 -9.52
C TYR A 165 12.40 -11.94 -8.90
N ARG A 166 12.07 -10.67 -8.70
CA ARG A 166 12.87 -9.75 -7.88
C ARG A 166 12.52 -9.96 -6.41
N ILE A 167 13.55 -10.10 -5.57
CA ILE A 167 13.40 -10.40 -4.15
C ILE A 167 13.86 -9.19 -3.35
N ARG A 168 12.99 -8.69 -2.48
CA ARG A 168 13.28 -7.57 -1.58
C ARG A 168 12.69 -7.82 -0.20
N GLY A 169 13.26 -7.17 0.81
CA GLY A 169 12.74 -7.17 2.17
C GLY A 169 13.68 -6.42 3.10
N THR A 170 13.13 -5.89 4.18
CA THR A 170 13.88 -5.14 5.20
C THR A 170 14.05 -5.96 6.48
N ASP A 171 13.14 -6.90 6.72
CA ASP A 171 13.26 -7.92 7.76
C ASP A 171 12.55 -9.22 7.34
N ALA A 172 12.67 -10.26 8.18
CA ALA A 172 12.17 -11.59 7.84
C ALA A 172 10.65 -11.65 7.62
N SER A 173 9.86 -10.69 8.13
CA SER A 173 8.40 -10.72 7.99
C SER A 173 7.89 -10.01 6.74
N ASP A 174 8.69 -9.13 6.11
CA ASP A 174 8.31 -8.42 4.88
C ASP A 174 9.07 -8.84 3.60
N VAL A 175 9.89 -9.89 3.67
CA VAL A 175 10.48 -10.50 2.48
C VAL A 175 9.40 -10.92 1.48
N HIS A 176 9.52 -10.44 0.25
CA HIS A 176 8.60 -10.74 -0.83
C HIS A 176 9.36 -11.00 -2.13
N ALA A 177 8.69 -11.68 -3.06
CA ALA A 177 9.23 -11.98 -4.37
C ALA A 177 8.18 -11.61 -5.42
N SER A 178 8.51 -10.66 -6.29
CA SER A 178 7.59 -10.19 -7.32
C SER A 178 8.12 -10.52 -8.70
N GLU A 179 7.27 -11.14 -9.52
CA GLU A 179 7.62 -11.44 -10.90
C GLU A 179 7.87 -10.14 -11.66
N VAL A 180 8.99 -10.13 -12.36
CA VAL A 180 9.41 -9.11 -13.33
C VAL A 180 9.48 -9.76 -14.71
N VAL A 181 9.68 -8.96 -15.76
CA VAL A 181 9.86 -9.53 -17.09
C VAL A 181 11.11 -10.42 -17.09
N ALA A 182 10.98 -11.66 -17.58
CA ALA A 182 12.10 -12.60 -17.70
C ALA A 182 13.01 -12.19 -18.87
N ASP A 183 13.77 -11.12 -18.65
CA ASP A 183 14.71 -10.54 -19.59
C ASP A 183 15.90 -9.97 -18.81
N SER A 184 17.10 -10.00 -19.41
CA SER A 184 18.31 -9.50 -18.76
C SER A 184 18.19 -8.05 -18.32
N SER A 185 17.46 -7.21 -19.06
CA SER A 185 17.20 -5.80 -18.71
C SER A 185 16.45 -5.59 -17.39
N SER A 186 15.81 -6.63 -16.84
CA SER A 186 15.13 -6.54 -15.54
C SER A 186 16.05 -6.77 -14.34
N LEU A 187 17.29 -7.23 -14.56
CA LEU A 187 18.26 -7.38 -13.48
C LEU A 187 18.73 -6.02 -12.95
N ALA A 188 19.18 -6.01 -11.69
CA ALA A 188 19.75 -4.83 -11.05
C ALA A 188 20.81 -5.26 -10.03
N SER A 189 22.00 -4.67 -10.08
CA SER A 189 23.11 -5.02 -9.17
C SER A 189 22.77 -4.79 -7.69
N THR A 190 21.77 -3.98 -7.38
CA THR A 190 21.31 -3.72 -6.01
C THR A 190 20.38 -4.79 -5.44
N ASP A 191 19.94 -5.78 -6.22
CA ASP A 191 18.89 -6.73 -5.82
C ASP A 191 19.30 -8.19 -5.98
N VAL A 192 18.50 -9.07 -5.36
CA VAL A 192 18.57 -10.52 -5.55
C VAL A 192 17.41 -10.98 -6.43
N PHE A 193 17.66 -11.89 -7.36
CA PHE A 193 16.64 -12.43 -8.25
C PHE A 193 16.59 -13.95 -8.21
N ALA A 194 15.39 -14.52 -8.38
CA ALA A 194 15.20 -15.94 -8.63
C ALA A 194 14.70 -16.16 -10.06
N LEU A 195 15.50 -16.82 -10.90
CA LEU A 195 15.11 -17.25 -12.24
C LEU A 195 14.72 -18.74 -12.21
N THR A 196 13.47 -19.05 -12.49
CA THR A 196 12.91 -20.40 -12.39
C THR A 196 12.63 -20.99 -13.76
N THR A 197 12.86 -22.29 -13.90
CA THR A 197 12.60 -23.07 -15.12
C THR A 197 11.97 -24.40 -14.75
N MET A 198 11.08 -24.93 -15.59
CA MET A 198 10.35 -26.17 -15.28
C MET A 198 10.96 -27.43 -15.93
N ASN A 199 11.78 -27.28 -16.99
CA ASN A 199 12.35 -28.40 -17.74
C ASN A 199 13.80 -28.09 -18.18
N PRO A 200 14.83 -28.52 -17.41
CA PRO A 200 14.74 -29.17 -16.10
C PRO A 200 14.20 -28.22 -15.02
N HIS A 201 13.69 -28.76 -13.91
CA HIS A 201 13.23 -27.92 -12.80
C HIS A 201 14.43 -27.34 -12.04
N LYS A 202 14.76 -26.09 -12.32
CA LYS A 202 15.94 -25.40 -11.78
C LYS A 202 15.62 -23.96 -11.39
N VAL A 203 16.22 -23.50 -10.31
CA VAL A 203 16.13 -22.12 -9.81
C VAL A 203 17.53 -21.54 -9.68
N TYR A 204 17.82 -20.49 -10.44
CA TYR A 204 19.02 -19.68 -10.24
C TYR A 204 18.70 -18.56 -9.25
N ILE A 205 19.46 -18.46 -8.18
CA ILE A 205 19.45 -17.30 -7.28
C ILE A 205 20.60 -16.40 -7.71
N TRP A 206 20.28 -15.40 -8.53
CA TRP A 206 21.24 -14.41 -9.00
C TRP A 206 21.39 -13.31 -7.95
N VAL A 207 22.63 -13.00 -7.59
CA VAL A 207 22.98 -12.06 -6.52
C VAL A 207 23.77 -10.91 -7.12
N GLY A 208 23.15 -9.73 -7.15
CA GLY A 208 23.82 -8.51 -7.61
C GLY A 208 24.98 -8.09 -6.69
N LEU A 209 25.96 -7.37 -7.25
CA LEU A 209 27.17 -6.93 -6.53
C LEU A 209 26.88 -6.00 -5.35
N ALA A 210 25.80 -5.24 -5.40
CA ALA A 210 25.33 -4.32 -4.37
C ALA A 210 24.11 -4.86 -3.60
N ALA A 211 23.73 -6.13 -3.81
CA ALA A 211 22.59 -6.73 -3.14
C ALA A 211 22.83 -6.93 -1.64
N SER A 212 21.76 -6.81 -0.84
CA SER A 212 21.86 -7.03 0.60
C SER A 212 22.16 -8.50 0.91
N LYS A 213 23.09 -8.74 1.83
CA LYS A 213 23.34 -10.09 2.35
C LYS A 213 22.08 -10.69 2.98
N PHE A 214 21.26 -9.86 3.63
CA PHE A 214 20.00 -10.30 4.21
C PHE A 214 19.05 -10.83 3.14
N GLU A 215 18.83 -10.08 2.06
CA GLU A 215 17.96 -10.49 0.95
C GLU A 215 18.47 -11.78 0.29
N LYS A 216 19.79 -11.93 0.13
CA LYS A 216 20.43 -13.16 -0.37
C LYS A 216 20.14 -14.36 0.52
N ASP A 217 20.39 -14.25 1.82
CA ASP A 217 20.20 -15.35 2.76
C ASP A 217 18.73 -15.78 2.80
N MET A 218 17.80 -14.81 2.78
CA MET A 218 16.35 -15.05 2.72
C MET A 218 15.90 -15.68 1.39
N ALA A 219 16.46 -15.24 0.26
CA ALA A 219 16.19 -15.82 -1.05
C ALA A 219 16.56 -17.31 -1.08
N ILE A 220 17.77 -17.65 -0.64
CA ILE A 220 18.26 -19.03 -0.60
C ILE A 220 17.39 -19.88 0.33
N GLU A 221 17.12 -19.41 1.55
CA GLU A 221 16.29 -20.14 2.50
C GLU A 221 14.89 -20.42 1.95
N ARG A 222 14.27 -19.41 1.35
CA ARG A 222 12.90 -19.47 0.86
C ARG A 222 12.78 -20.37 -0.36
N PHE A 223 13.57 -20.11 -1.40
CA PHE A 223 13.43 -20.79 -2.68
C PHE A 223 13.94 -22.22 -2.68
N SER A 224 14.86 -22.58 -1.78
CA SER A 224 15.24 -23.99 -1.54
C SER A 224 14.12 -24.84 -0.95
N LYS A 225 13.13 -24.23 -0.29
CA LYS A 225 11.98 -24.93 0.33
C LYS A 225 10.69 -24.75 -0.47
N TYR A 226 10.62 -23.75 -1.33
CA TYR A 226 9.41 -23.41 -2.09
C TYR A 226 9.08 -24.53 -3.08
N TRP A 227 10.05 -24.90 -3.92
CA TRP A 227 10.01 -26.08 -4.81
C TRP A 227 10.96 -27.16 -4.31
N SER A 228 10.43 -28.20 -3.68
CA SER A 228 11.23 -29.26 -3.05
C SER A 228 12.01 -30.13 -4.05
N ASP A 229 11.59 -30.13 -5.31
CA ASP A 229 12.16 -30.90 -6.41
C ASP A 229 13.07 -30.08 -7.32
N ALA A 230 13.15 -28.76 -7.11
CA ALA A 230 14.00 -27.88 -7.90
C ALA A 230 15.47 -27.97 -7.47
N VAL A 231 16.37 -27.98 -8.45
CA VAL A 231 17.80 -27.77 -8.18
C VAL A 231 18.04 -26.26 -8.04
N VAL A 232 18.51 -25.84 -6.87
CA VAL A 232 18.87 -24.43 -6.60
C VAL A 232 20.36 -24.22 -6.86
N GLU A 233 20.69 -23.22 -7.67
CA GLU A 233 22.05 -22.78 -7.95
C GLU A 233 22.19 -21.30 -7.61
N VAL A 234 23.19 -20.93 -6.80
CA VAL A 234 23.51 -19.54 -6.50
C VAL A 234 24.50 -19.03 -7.53
N VAL A 235 24.20 -17.88 -8.11
CA VAL A 235 25.00 -17.24 -9.17
C VAL A 235 25.32 -15.82 -8.70
N GLU A 236 26.60 -15.49 -8.56
CA GLU A 236 27.02 -14.11 -8.28
C GLU A 236 27.09 -13.34 -9.59
N GLU A 237 26.78 -12.04 -9.56
CA GLU A 237 26.93 -11.15 -10.71
C GLU A 237 28.37 -11.18 -11.27
N GLY A 238 28.49 -11.39 -12.58
CA GLY A 238 29.76 -11.57 -13.30
C GLY A 238 30.27 -13.02 -13.35
N ALA A 239 29.59 -13.97 -12.72
CA ALA A 239 29.88 -15.40 -12.75
C ALA A 239 28.73 -16.23 -13.35
N GLU A 240 27.87 -15.59 -14.16
CA GLU A 240 26.70 -16.22 -14.75
C GLU A 240 27.07 -17.26 -15.82
N PRO A 241 26.48 -18.46 -15.80
CA PRO A 241 26.69 -19.45 -16.85
C PRO A 241 25.93 -19.08 -18.15
N ASP A 242 26.40 -19.54 -19.31
CA ASP A 242 25.78 -19.25 -20.61
C ASP A 242 24.27 -19.58 -20.65
N ASN A 243 23.86 -20.69 -20.01
CA ASN A 243 22.47 -21.10 -19.96
C ASN A 243 21.57 -20.15 -19.14
N PHE A 244 22.13 -19.41 -18.17
CA PHE A 244 21.39 -18.36 -17.46
C PHE A 244 21.04 -17.23 -18.43
N TRP A 245 22.00 -16.81 -19.26
CA TRP A 245 21.78 -15.77 -20.25
C TRP A 245 20.84 -16.21 -21.37
N GLU A 246 20.92 -17.46 -21.84
CA GLU A 246 19.97 -17.99 -22.84
C GLU A 246 18.51 -17.88 -22.38
N LEU A 247 18.26 -18.11 -21.08
CA LEU A 247 16.92 -18.00 -20.48
C LEU A 247 16.42 -16.55 -20.35
N LEU A 248 17.32 -15.57 -20.43
CA LEU A 248 17.05 -14.13 -20.31
C LEU A 248 17.29 -13.37 -21.62
N HIS A 249 17.26 -14.08 -22.75
CA HIS A 249 17.45 -13.55 -24.10
C HIS A 249 18.84 -12.94 -24.38
N GLY A 250 19.87 -13.43 -23.69
CA GLY A 250 21.27 -13.03 -23.83
C GLY A 250 21.76 -12.10 -22.72
N GLU A 251 23.07 -11.86 -22.70
CA GLU A 251 23.70 -10.87 -21.82
C GLU A 251 23.38 -9.45 -22.34
N GLY A 252 22.22 -8.93 -21.91
CA GLY A 252 21.77 -7.57 -22.21
C GLY A 252 22.34 -6.52 -21.27
N ILE A 253 21.90 -5.27 -21.46
CA ILE A 253 22.23 -4.15 -20.58
C ILE A 253 21.18 -4.08 -19.48
N TYR A 254 21.64 -4.03 -18.24
CA TYR A 254 20.81 -3.92 -17.05
C TYR A 254 21.39 -2.89 -16.07
N ASP A 255 20.66 -2.57 -15.01
CA ASP A 255 21.09 -1.56 -14.06
C ASP A 255 22.27 -2.05 -13.21
N ARG A 256 23.45 -1.48 -13.43
CA ARG A 256 24.68 -1.77 -12.68
C ARG A 256 25.04 -0.69 -11.66
N SER A 257 24.08 0.14 -11.29
CA SER A 257 24.26 1.10 -10.20
C SER A 257 24.51 0.37 -8.89
N MET A 258 25.37 0.94 -8.04
CA MET A 258 25.64 0.39 -6.70
C MET A 258 24.63 0.89 -5.67
N ASN A 259 23.74 1.78 -6.07
CA ASN A 259 22.69 2.36 -5.27
C ASN A 259 21.49 2.70 -6.15
N GLU A 260 20.30 2.40 -5.65
CA GLU A 260 19.04 2.77 -6.32
C GLU A 260 18.63 4.17 -5.88
N ALA A 261 18.35 5.05 -6.84
CA ALA A 261 17.82 6.37 -6.53
C ALA A 261 16.40 6.23 -5.97
N THR A 262 16.20 6.62 -4.71
CA THR A 262 14.86 6.63 -4.12
C THR A 262 14.12 7.92 -4.47
N LYS A 263 12.81 7.83 -4.61
CA LYS A 263 11.95 9.01 -4.81
C LYS A 263 12.07 9.93 -3.58
N PRO A 264 12.03 11.27 -3.74
CA PRO A 264 12.04 12.17 -2.61
C PRO A 264 10.85 11.91 -1.67
N LEU A 265 11.02 12.18 -0.38
CA LEU A 265 9.90 12.17 0.57
C LEU A 265 9.09 13.45 0.33
N LEU A 266 7.80 13.28 0.03
CA LEU A 266 6.90 14.42 -0.12
C LEU A 266 6.32 14.81 1.24
N GLU A 267 6.16 16.11 1.47
CA GLU A 267 5.49 16.60 2.66
C GLU A 267 3.98 16.40 2.53
N PRO A 268 3.28 15.96 3.60
CA PRO A 268 1.83 15.83 3.58
C PRO A 268 1.15 17.16 3.24
N ARG A 269 0.16 17.11 2.35
CA ARG A 269 -0.67 18.26 1.95
C ARG A 269 -2.14 17.87 2.06
N LEU A 270 -2.94 18.73 2.67
CA LEU A 270 -4.38 18.53 2.81
C LEU A 270 -5.12 19.32 1.73
N PHE A 271 -6.11 18.68 1.13
CA PHE A 271 -6.96 19.26 0.12
C PHE A 271 -8.42 18.97 0.42
N HIS A 272 -9.24 19.94 0.07
CA HIS A 272 -10.66 19.74 -0.15
C HIS A 272 -10.89 19.51 -1.63
N CYS A 273 -11.30 18.29 -1.97
CA CYS A 273 -11.51 17.88 -3.36
C CYS A 273 -12.97 17.56 -3.59
N ARG A 274 -13.56 18.09 -4.67
CA ARG A 274 -14.94 17.82 -5.06
C ARG A 274 -15.05 17.46 -6.53
N LEU A 275 -15.96 16.56 -6.86
CA LEU A 275 -16.31 16.21 -8.24
C LEU A 275 -17.65 16.82 -8.62
N ASP A 276 -17.61 17.87 -9.46
CA ASP A 276 -18.80 18.44 -10.10
C ASP A 276 -18.98 17.82 -11.49
N GLY A 277 -19.82 16.78 -11.57
CA GLY A 277 -19.86 15.89 -12.72
C GLY A 277 -18.47 15.29 -12.96
N GLU A 278 -17.89 15.54 -14.14
CA GLU A 278 -16.54 15.06 -14.45
C GLU A 278 -15.41 16.03 -14.06
N ARG A 279 -15.73 17.25 -13.62
CA ARG A 279 -14.74 18.27 -13.30
C ARG A 279 -14.26 18.12 -11.86
N LEU A 280 -12.94 18.03 -11.70
CA LEU A 280 -12.30 18.09 -10.39
C LEU A 280 -12.15 19.56 -9.96
N GLN A 281 -12.59 19.85 -8.73
CA GLN A 281 -12.29 21.09 -8.02
C GLN A 281 -11.38 20.72 -6.84
N VAL A 282 -10.26 21.44 -6.70
CA VAL A 282 -9.25 21.19 -5.67
C VAL A 282 -8.94 22.51 -4.97
N GLU A 283 -9.06 22.52 -3.66
CA GLU A 283 -8.64 23.62 -2.79
C GLU A 283 -7.62 23.08 -1.78
N GLU A 284 -6.42 23.67 -1.75
CA GLU A 284 -5.39 23.28 -0.79
C GLU A 284 -5.57 24.02 0.53
N ILE A 285 -5.50 23.27 1.63
CA ILE A 285 -5.53 23.81 2.99
C ILE A 285 -4.09 23.85 3.50
N ALA A 286 -3.51 25.06 3.49
CA ALA A 286 -2.16 25.28 3.96
C ALA A 286 -2.08 25.24 5.50
N GLN A 287 -1.02 24.64 6.05
CA GLN A 287 -0.77 24.55 7.50
C GLN A 287 -1.94 23.90 8.26
N PHE A 288 -2.50 22.83 7.68
CA PHE A 288 -3.70 22.19 8.19
C PHE A 288 -3.56 21.67 9.64
N GLU A 289 -4.67 21.73 10.36
CA GLU A 289 -4.90 21.18 11.69
C GLU A 289 -6.09 20.22 11.68
N GLN A 290 -6.34 19.51 12.79
CA GLN A 290 -7.48 18.57 12.88
C GLN A 290 -8.83 19.26 12.65
N ALA A 291 -8.95 20.55 13.01
CA ALA A 291 -10.14 21.37 12.82
C ALA A 291 -10.51 21.60 11.36
N ASP A 292 -9.56 21.45 10.43
CA ASP A 292 -9.77 21.67 9.00
C ASP A 292 -10.40 20.47 8.28
N LEU A 293 -10.60 19.35 8.98
CA LEU A 293 -11.32 18.19 8.45
C LEU A 293 -12.83 18.46 8.45
N ASP A 294 -13.38 18.81 7.28
CA ASP A 294 -14.82 19.08 7.11
C ASP A 294 -15.64 17.80 7.28
N THR A 295 -16.33 17.68 8.41
CA THR A 295 -17.14 16.50 8.75
C THR A 295 -18.28 16.24 7.78
N ASN A 296 -18.63 17.17 6.89
CA ASN A 296 -19.69 17.01 5.90
C ASN A 296 -19.18 16.58 4.53
N ASP A 297 -17.87 16.33 4.38
CA ASP A 297 -17.26 16.08 3.08
C ASP A 297 -16.12 15.04 3.15
N ILE A 298 -15.50 14.80 1.99
CA ILE A 298 -14.32 13.97 1.83
C ILE A 298 -13.08 14.86 1.68
N MET A 299 -12.13 14.67 2.59
CA MET A 299 -10.86 15.38 2.59
C MET A 299 -9.78 14.47 2.01
N LEU A 300 -8.93 15.02 1.13
CA LEU A 300 -7.81 14.31 0.53
C LEU A 300 -6.52 14.76 1.20
N LEU A 301 -5.80 13.85 1.86
CA LEU A 301 -4.48 14.12 2.41
C LEU A 301 -3.43 13.34 1.63
N ASP A 302 -2.63 14.05 0.85
CA ASP A 302 -1.59 13.50 0.00
C ASP A 302 -0.25 13.47 0.76
N ALA A 303 0.25 12.28 1.06
CA ALA A 303 1.54 12.06 1.73
C ALA A 303 2.59 11.43 0.79
N GLY A 304 2.38 11.50 -0.53
CA GLY A 304 3.31 11.00 -1.53
C GLY A 304 2.97 9.59 -2.04
N ASP A 305 3.66 8.57 -1.56
CA ASP A 305 3.40 7.19 -2.02
C ASP A 305 2.04 6.64 -1.53
N GLU A 306 1.44 7.33 -0.55
CA GLU A 306 0.10 7.08 0.00
C GLU A 306 -0.76 8.36 -0.02
N VAL A 307 -2.03 8.20 -0.43
CA VAL A 307 -3.05 9.24 -0.42
C VAL A 307 -4.21 8.77 0.44
N TYR A 308 -4.52 9.55 1.48
CA TYR A 308 -5.62 9.29 2.40
C TYR A 308 -6.87 10.04 1.94
N MET A 309 -7.98 9.32 1.85
CA MET A 309 -9.31 9.83 1.58
C MET A 309 -10.11 9.74 2.88
N TRP A 310 -10.10 10.83 3.65
CA TRP A 310 -10.80 10.93 4.93
C TRP A 310 -12.26 11.28 4.69
N VAL A 311 -13.17 10.44 5.17
CA VAL A 311 -14.61 10.56 4.94
C VAL A 311 -15.30 11.05 6.22
N GLY A 312 -15.82 12.28 6.18
CA GLY A 312 -16.61 12.85 7.26
C GLY A 312 -17.94 12.12 7.44
N THR A 313 -18.46 12.13 8.66
CA THR A 313 -19.74 11.47 9.01
C THR A 313 -20.96 12.02 8.26
N GLY A 314 -20.88 13.26 7.77
CA GLY A 314 -21.90 13.93 6.96
C GLY A 314 -21.68 13.83 5.44
N ALA A 315 -20.59 13.22 4.98
CA ALA A 315 -20.33 13.03 3.55
C ALA A 315 -21.40 12.14 2.92
N THR A 316 -21.82 12.44 1.69
CA THR A 316 -22.89 11.69 1.04
C THR A 316 -22.41 10.32 0.54
N ALA A 317 -23.34 9.36 0.43
CA ALA A 317 -23.04 8.06 -0.17
C ALA A 317 -22.61 8.17 -1.64
N GLU A 318 -23.07 9.21 -2.36
CA GLU A 318 -22.68 9.48 -3.73
C GLU A 318 -21.22 9.94 -3.82
N GLU A 319 -20.79 10.89 -2.97
CA GLU A 319 -19.40 11.33 -2.88
C GLU A 319 -18.47 10.17 -2.52
N ASN A 320 -18.86 9.38 -1.52
CA ASN A 320 -18.09 8.23 -1.06
C ASN A 320 -17.99 7.12 -2.13
N GLY A 321 -19.05 6.92 -2.92
CA GLY A 321 -19.03 6.00 -4.06
C GLY A 321 -18.06 6.41 -5.18
N ARG A 322 -17.70 7.70 -5.26
CA ARG A 322 -16.82 8.26 -6.31
C ARG A 322 -15.40 8.54 -5.82
N ILE A 323 -15.02 8.02 -4.66
CA ILE A 323 -13.74 8.29 -4.00
C ILE A 323 -12.54 7.88 -4.86
N LEU A 324 -12.63 6.76 -5.59
CA LEU A 324 -11.56 6.30 -6.49
C LEU A 324 -11.45 7.20 -7.73
N ASP A 325 -12.57 7.66 -8.28
CA ASP A 325 -12.57 8.58 -9.42
C ASP A 325 -11.94 9.92 -9.05
N LEU A 326 -12.24 10.41 -7.84
CA LEU A 326 -11.65 11.62 -7.28
C LEU A 326 -10.13 11.45 -7.13
N ALA A 327 -9.69 10.35 -6.50
CA ALA A 327 -8.26 10.05 -6.34
C ALA A 327 -7.55 9.90 -7.69
N LYS A 328 -8.14 9.19 -8.66
CA LYS A 328 -7.61 9.03 -10.03
C LYS A 328 -7.41 10.38 -10.71
N LYS A 329 -8.39 11.29 -10.60
CA LYS A 329 -8.31 12.63 -11.21
C LYS A 329 -7.27 13.51 -10.51
N TYR A 330 -7.25 13.50 -9.18
CA TYR A 330 -6.25 14.24 -8.42
C TYR A 330 -4.83 13.81 -8.78
N ILE A 331 -4.53 12.51 -8.70
CA ILE A 331 -3.19 11.96 -9.00
C ILE A 331 -2.77 12.27 -10.44
N LYS A 332 -3.72 12.26 -11.39
CA LYS A 332 -3.45 12.56 -12.79
C LYS A 332 -3.09 14.02 -13.05
N ASP A 333 -3.70 14.95 -12.31
CA ASP A 333 -3.53 16.39 -12.51
C ASP A 333 -2.38 16.98 -11.65
N GLU A 334 -1.90 16.22 -10.66
CA GLU A 334 -0.80 16.58 -9.79
C GLU A 334 0.56 16.56 -10.54
N PRO A 335 1.48 17.52 -10.32
CA PRO A 335 2.63 17.74 -11.18
C PRO A 335 3.81 16.79 -10.86
N THR A 336 3.55 15.50 -10.66
CA THR A 336 4.56 14.46 -10.43
C THR A 336 4.44 13.32 -11.44
N GLU A 337 5.38 12.38 -11.40
CA GLU A 337 5.34 11.15 -12.23
C GLU A 337 4.45 10.06 -11.64
N ARG A 338 3.77 10.33 -10.51
CA ARG A 338 2.88 9.37 -9.87
C ARG A 338 1.69 9.09 -10.77
N THR A 339 1.29 7.83 -10.78
CA THR A 339 0.05 7.37 -11.40
C THR A 339 -0.80 6.66 -10.36
N ILE A 340 -2.07 6.43 -10.67
CA ILE A 340 -2.91 5.61 -9.82
C ILE A 340 -2.24 4.25 -9.56
N ASP A 341 -1.52 3.67 -10.52
CA ASP A 341 -0.87 2.37 -10.34
C ASP A 341 0.42 2.41 -9.53
N THR A 342 0.93 3.57 -9.15
CA THR A 342 2.11 3.70 -8.27
C THR A 342 1.80 4.24 -6.89
N THR A 343 0.54 4.62 -6.64
CA THR A 343 0.11 5.29 -5.41
C THR A 343 -0.93 4.43 -4.70
N THR A 344 -0.73 4.23 -3.39
CA THR A 344 -1.72 3.55 -2.55
C THR A 344 -2.80 4.55 -2.16
N VAL A 345 -4.07 4.18 -2.35
CA VAL A 345 -5.23 4.99 -1.95
C VAL A 345 -5.86 4.38 -0.71
N ILE A 346 -5.98 5.14 0.36
CA ILE A 346 -6.42 4.68 1.67
C ILE A 346 -7.68 5.46 2.07
N ARG A 347 -8.84 4.82 2.10
CA ARG A 347 -10.06 5.42 2.65
C ARG A 347 -10.14 5.14 4.15
N ILE A 348 -10.33 6.22 4.91
CA ILE A 348 -10.52 6.19 6.36
C ILE A 348 -11.81 6.95 6.71
N GLU A 349 -12.48 6.53 7.77
CA GLU A 349 -13.67 7.21 8.27
C GLU A 349 -13.33 8.08 9.47
N GLN A 350 -14.10 9.16 9.64
CA GLN A 350 -14.05 9.99 10.83
C GLN A 350 -14.15 9.13 12.11
N SER A 351 -13.30 9.44 13.09
CA SER A 351 -13.13 8.72 14.37
C SER A 351 -12.51 7.32 14.28
N HIS A 352 -12.11 6.87 13.09
CA HIS A 352 -11.40 5.59 12.87
C HIS A 352 -10.04 5.82 12.20
N GLU A 353 -9.43 6.97 12.44
CA GLU A 353 -8.16 7.34 11.83
C GLU A 353 -6.99 6.54 12.41
N PRO A 354 -6.17 5.88 11.56
CA PRO A 354 -4.99 5.17 12.03
C PRO A 354 -3.92 6.15 12.52
N ARG A 355 -3.04 5.70 13.41
CA ARG A 355 -1.92 6.50 13.95
C ARG A 355 -1.02 7.09 12.86
N ALA A 356 -0.89 6.42 11.71
CA ALA A 356 -0.18 6.92 10.55
C ALA A 356 -0.78 8.24 10.03
N PHE A 357 -2.12 8.34 10.00
CA PHE A 357 -2.83 9.54 9.58
C PHE A 357 -2.71 10.66 10.61
N THR A 358 -3.03 10.36 11.87
CA THR A 358 -3.12 11.38 12.93
C THR A 358 -1.78 12.04 13.25
N ARG A 359 -0.65 11.32 13.06
CA ARG A 359 0.70 11.86 13.23
C ARG A 359 1.13 12.89 12.17
N MET A 360 0.40 13.00 11.07
CA MET A 360 0.67 14.01 10.05
C MET A 360 0.12 15.39 10.43
N PHE A 361 -0.75 15.46 11.44
CA PHE A 361 -1.26 16.70 11.99
C PHE A 361 -0.33 17.22 13.11
N PRO A 362 -0.21 18.55 13.30
CA PRO A 362 0.59 19.11 14.39
C PRO A 362 0.15 18.63 15.78
N THR A 363 -1.17 18.54 15.97
CA THR A 363 -1.84 18.10 17.20
C THR A 363 -3.08 17.28 16.83
N TRP A 364 -3.38 16.25 17.62
CA TRP A 364 -4.56 15.41 17.42
C TRP A 364 -5.22 15.05 18.76
N GLU A 365 -6.52 15.27 18.84
CA GLU A 365 -7.37 14.96 19.98
C GLU A 365 -8.40 13.89 19.58
N ALA A 366 -8.33 12.71 20.21
CA ALA A 366 -9.22 11.58 19.88
C ALA A 366 -10.71 11.86 20.16
N ILE A 367 -11.01 12.79 21.08
CA ILE A 367 -12.38 13.18 21.46
C ILE A 367 -12.83 14.50 20.83
N TYR A 368 -12.07 15.04 19.87
CA TYR A 368 -12.31 16.36 19.28
C TYR A 368 -13.77 16.54 18.80
N TRP A 369 -14.28 15.59 18.02
CA TRP A 369 -15.63 15.64 17.48
C TRP A 369 -16.73 15.35 18.51
N GLN A 370 -16.40 14.74 19.65
CA GLN A 370 -17.36 14.55 20.75
C GLN A 370 -17.50 15.82 21.60
N ALA A 371 -16.45 16.63 21.64
CA ALA A 371 -16.41 17.88 22.41
C ALA A 371 -16.94 19.09 21.63
N THR A 372 -17.10 18.98 20.31
CA THR A 372 -17.55 20.08 19.46
C THR A 372 -19.09 20.15 19.49
N PRO A 373 -19.70 21.24 19.98
CA PRO A 373 -21.15 21.39 19.98
C PRO A 373 -21.67 21.35 18.54
N SER A 374 -22.75 20.60 18.31
CA SER A 374 -23.37 20.51 16.99
C SER A 374 -23.88 21.89 16.52
N PHE A 375 -24.15 22.04 15.22
CA PHE A 375 -24.80 23.26 14.72
C PHE A 375 -26.12 23.55 15.45
N GLU A 376 -26.87 22.51 15.85
CA GLU A 376 -28.08 22.67 16.66
C GLU A 376 -27.77 23.13 18.08
N ASP A 377 -26.71 22.62 18.71
CA ASP A 377 -26.27 23.05 20.04
C ASP A 377 -25.80 24.51 20.02
N LEU A 378 -25.04 24.91 19.00
CA LEU A 378 -24.60 26.29 18.78
C LEU A 378 -25.80 27.20 18.49
N ARG A 379 -26.72 26.78 17.63
CA ARG A 379 -27.96 27.53 17.35
C ARG A 379 -28.78 27.71 18.62
N LYS A 380 -28.91 26.66 19.43
CA LYS A 380 -29.63 26.70 20.70
C LYS A 380 -28.93 27.61 21.71
N GLN A 381 -27.59 27.54 21.83
CA GLN A 381 -26.81 28.46 22.66
C GLN A 381 -26.97 29.92 22.22
N ILE A 382 -26.99 30.19 20.91
CA ILE A 382 -27.21 31.54 20.38
C ILE A 382 -28.63 32.03 20.71
N LEU A 383 -29.64 31.18 20.55
CA LEU A 383 -31.04 31.51 20.90
C LEU A 383 -31.20 31.75 22.41
N GLU A 384 -30.65 30.87 23.25
CA GLU A 384 -30.65 31.03 24.70
C GLU A 384 -29.88 32.26 25.15
N SER A 385 -28.74 32.58 24.50
CA SER A 385 -27.99 33.81 24.78
C SER A 385 -28.79 35.05 24.40
N ASN A 386 -29.50 35.04 23.27
CA ASN A 386 -30.34 36.15 22.85
C ASN A 386 -31.54 36.36 23.81
N ASP A 387 -32.17 35.27 24.27
CA ASP A 387 -33.25 35.35 25.27
C ASP A 387 -32.75 35.88 26.63
N ILE A 388 -31.50 35.59 27.00
CA ILE A 388 -30.85 36.14 28.22
C ILE A 388 -30.52 37.63 28.04
N PHE A 389 -30.17 38.07 26.84
CA PHE A 389 -29.97 39.49 26.54
C PHE A 389 -31.29 40.28 26.60
N ASP A 390 -32.34 39.76 25.96
CA ASP A 390 -33.67 40.40 25.93
C ASP A 390 -34.34 40.44 27.33
N SER A 391 -34.00 39.51 28.22
CA SER A 391 -34.52 39.50 29.60
C SER A 391 -33.73 40.37 30.59
N ASN A 392 -32.52 40.81 30.24
CA ASN A 392 -31.71 41.76 31.03
C ASN A 392 -31.91 43.23 30.61
N GLU A 393 -32.62 43.50 29.51
CA GLU A 393 -33.00 44.85 29.06
C GLU A 393 -34.42 45.29 29.50
N LEU A 394 -35.15 44.46 30.24
CA LEU A 394 -36.44 44.76 30.89
C LEU A 394 -36.27 45.04 32.39
#